data_AF-A0A0F5AMP3-F1
#
_entry.id   AF-A0A0F5AMP3-F1
#
_cell.length_a   1.000
_cell.length_b   1.000
_cell.length_c   1.000
_cell.angle_alpha   90.00
_cell.angle_beta   90.00
_cell.angle_gamma   90.00
#
_symmetry.space_group_name_H-M   'P 1'
#
loop_
_entity.id
_entity.type
_entity.pdbx_description
1 polymer ?
#
loop_
_entity_poly.entity_id
_entity_poly.type
_entity_poly.pdbx_seq_one_letter_code
_entity_poly.pdbx_strand_id
1 'polypeptide(L)' 'MLEIGDSVTPDPLTLEDGQYHRLFDGLAQAITNDQPSPVCPISASKVIYAIELAQTASDTGSRQPWQFQA' A
#
# COMPACT_ATOMS: atom_id res chain seq x y z
N MET A 1 -11.59 -21.25 43.26
CA MET A 1 -11.78 -21.67 41.86
C MET A 1 -11.04 -20.65 41.02
N LEU A 2 -9.87 -20.99 40.51
CA LEU A 2 -9.01 -20.09 39.71
C LEU A 2 -9.44 -20.24 38.25
N GLU A 3 -9.97 -19.16 37.65
CA GLU A 3 -10.18 -19.11 36.20
C GLU A 3 -8.82 -19.15 35.50
N ILE A 4 -8.64 -20.13 34.62
CA ILE A 4 -7.48 -20.24 33.75
C ILE A 4 -7.63 -19.16 32.70
N GLY A 5 -6.79 -18.12 32.79
CA GLY A 5 -6.73 -17.03 31.84
C GLY A 5 -6.58 -17.53 30.42
N ASP A 6 -7.33 -16.91 29.53
CA ASP A 6 -7.34 -17.12 28.09
C ASP A 6 -5.90 -17.23 27.57
N SER A 7 -5.55 -18.40 27.03
CA SER A 7 -4.22 -18.65 26.51
C SER A 7 -4.05 -17.86 25.22
N VAL A 8 -3.55 -16.63 25.33
CA VAL A 8 -3.13 -15.83 24.18
C VAL A 8 -1.93 -16.54 23.57
N THR A 9 -2.15 -17.27 22.49
CA THR A 9 -1.08 -17.80 21.64
C THR A 9 -0.35 -16.58 21.06
N PRO A 10 0.92 -16.33 21.40
CA PRO A 10 1.68 -15.29 20.74
C PRO A 10 1.84 -15.74 19.29
N ASP A 11 1.30 -14.99 18.34
CA ASP A 11 1.62 -15.15 16.92
C ASP A 11 2.88 -14.30 16.66
N PRO A 12 4.08 -14.89 16.57
CA PRO A 12 5.29 -14.12 16.37
C PRO A 12 5.29 -13.57 14.93
N LEU A 13 4.76 -12.36 14.77
CA LEU A 13 4.94 -11.59 13.54
C LEU A 13 6.44 -11.37 13.31
N THR A 14 7.00 -12.12 12.37
CA THR A 14 8.36 -11.84 11.88
C THR A 14 8.26 -10.60 11.01
N LEU A 15 8.76 -9.48 11.52
CA LEU A 15 8.80 -8.24 10.76
C LEU A 15 10.00 -8.29 9.81
N GLU A 16 9.74 -8.06 8.53
CA GLU A 16 10.80 -7.84 7.55
C GLU A 16 11.47 -6.48 7.78
N ASP A 17 12.76 -6.38 7.45
CA ASP A 17 13.48 -5.12 7.47
C ASP A 17 12.88 -4.13 6.46
N GLY A 18 12.67 -2.89 6.88
CA GLY A 18 12.16 -1.82 6.03
C GLY A 18 13.07 -1.54 4.83
N GLN A 19 12.48 -1.42 3.64
CA GLN A 19 13.23 -1.30 2.37
C GLN A 19 13.20 0.09 1.75
N TYR A 20 12.94 1.16 2.53
CA TYR A 20 12.82 2.53 1.99
C TYR A 20 14.07 3.00 1.23
N HIS A 21 15.26 2.59 1.66
CA HIS A 21 16.52 2.93 0.97
C HIS A 21 16.52 2.46 -0.49
N ARG A 22 15.95 1.28 -0.78
CA ARG A 22 15.91 0.71 -2.13
C ARG A 22 15.13 1.57 -3.12
N LEU A 23 14.13 2.31 -2.66
CA LEU A 23 13.40 3.24 -3.52
C LEU A 23 14.31 4.36 -4.03
N PHE A 24 15.12 4.95 -3.14
CA PHE A 24 16.03 6.03 -3.50
C PHE A 24 17.20 5.52 -4.35
N ASP A 25 17.74 4.34 -4.03
CA ASP A 25 18.77 3.69 -4.84
C ASP A 25 18.26 3.41 -6.26
N GLY A 26 17.04 2.85 -6.37
CA GLY A 26 16.39 2.58 -7.65
C GLY A 26 16.10 3.85 -8.44
N LEU A 27 15.70 4.94 -7.78
CA LEU A 27 15.47 6.23 -8.43
C LEU A 27 16.78 6.83 -8.97
N ALA A 28 17.85 6.80 -8.19
CA ALA A 28 19.16 7.27 -8.63
C ALA A 28 19.67 6.48 -9.85
N GLN A 29 19.49 5.15 -9.85
CA GLN A 29 19.82 4.30 -10.99
C GLN A 29 18.96 4.62 -12.22
N ALA A 30 17.65 4.85 -12.03
CA ALA A 30 16.75 5.20 -13.13
C ALA A 30 17.18 6.50 -13.82
N ILE A 31 17.52 7.53 -13.04
CA ILE A 31 18.00 8.82 -13.56
C ILE A 31 19.35 8.66 -14.25
N THR A 32 20.30 7.95 -13.63
CA THR A 32 21.67 7.83 -14.14
C THR A 32 21.73 7.03 -15.45
N ASN A 33 20.88 6.01 -15.59
CA ASN A 33 20.93 5.06 -16.70
C ASN A 33 19.82 5.26 -17.74
N ASP A 34 19.07 6.37 -17.66
CA ASP A 34 17.90 6.65 -18.50
C ASP A 34 16.91 5.46 -18.54
N GLN A 35 16.63 4.90 -17.37
CA GLN A 35 15.73 3.76 -17.18
C GLN A 35 14.38 4.21 -16.60
N PRO A 36 13.32 3.39 -16.73
CA PRO A 36 12.03 3.68 -16.11
C PRO A 36 12.13 3.87 -14.60
N SER A 37 11.30 4.78 -14.07
CA SER A 37 11.15 5.00 -12.63
C SER A 37 10.80 3.71 -11.89
N PRO A 38 11.33 3.47 -10.67
CA PRO A 38 10.93 2.35 -9.82
C PRO A 38 9.44 2.38 -9.44
N VAL A 39 8.78 3.53 -9.60
CA VAL A 39 7.33 3.69 -9.47
C VAL A 39 6.74 4.08 -10.82
N CYS A 40 5.87 3.21 -11.35
CA CYS A 40 5.12 3.47 -12.56
C CYS A 40 4.06 4.57 -12.32
N PRO A 41 4.00 5.64 -13.14
CA PRO A 41 3.01 6.70 -12.99
C PRO A 41 1.56 6.19 -13.02
N ILE A 42 1.25 5.24 -13.90
CA ILE A 42 -0.10 4.66 -14.02
C ILE A 42 -0.51 3.93 -12.74
N SER A 43 0.43 3.20 -12.11
CA SER A 43 0.19 2.54 -10.84
C SER A 43 -0.07 3.54 -9.71
N ALA A 44 0.67 4.66 -9.68
CA ALA A 44 0.43 5.72 -8.71
C ALA A 44 -0.95 6.38 -8.91
N SER A 45 -1.31 6.72 -10.14
CA SER A 45 -2.64 7.27 -10.47
C SER A 45 -3.78 6.33 -10.08
N LYS A 46 -3.58 5.01 -10.25
CA LYS A 46 -4.54 3.99 -9.84
C LYS A 46 -4.81 4.03 -8.33
N VAL A 47 -3.77 4.23 -7.52
CA VAL A 47 -3.88 4.34 -6.06
C VAL A 47 -4.63 5.62 -5.66
N ILE A 48 -4.30 6.75 -6.30
CA ILE A 48 -5.01 8.02 -6.05
C ILE A 48 -6.50 7.87 -6.37
N TYR A 49 -6.84 7.31 -7.53
CA TYR A 49 -8.23 7.04 -7.90
C TYR A 49 -8.96 6.17 -6.85
N ALA A 50 -8.29 5.14 -6.32
CA ALA A 50 -8.87 4.30 -5.28
C ALA A 50 -9.21 5.09 -4.00
N ILE A 51 -8.34 6.04 -3.61
CA ILE A 51 -8.54 6.91 -2.45
C ILE A 51 -9.74 7.85 -2.69
N GLU A 52 -9.82 8.48 -3.85
CA GLU A 52 -10.94 9.37 -4.21
C GLU A 52 -12.28 8.62 -4.29
N LEU A 53 -12.25 7.39 -4.83
CA LEU A 53 -13.42 6.53 -4.90
C LEU A 53 -13.90 6.12 -3.50
N ALA A 54 -12.97 5.82 -2.58
CA ALA A 54 -13.27 5.52 -1.19
C ALA A 54 -13.89 6.72 -0.46
N GLN A 55 -13.34 7.92 -0.67
CA GLN A 55 -13.90 9.16 -0.14
C GLN A 55 -15.33 9.37 -0.65
N THR A 56 -15.55 9.21 -1.96
CA THR A 56 -16.89 9.35 -2.57
C THR A 56 -17.88 8.31 -2.03
N ALA A 57 -17.43 7.08 -1.80
CA ALA A 57 -18.26 6.04 -1.18
C ALA A 57 -18.65 6.40 0.25
N SER A 58 -17.73 6.97 1.02
CA SER A 58 -17.98 7.48 2.37
C SER A 58 -19.01 8.62 2.37
N ASP A 59 -18.85 9.61 1.48
CA ASP A 59 -19.71 10.79 1.43
C ASP A 59 -21.15 10.46 1.00
N THR A 60 -21.30 9.50 0.09
CA THR A 60 -22.61 9.11 -0.46
C THR A 60 -23.27 7.97 0.32
N GLY A 61 -22.53 7.28 1.19
CA GLY A 61 -22.99 6.04 1.84
C GLY A 61 -23.29 4.92 0.85
N SER A 62 -22.74 4.97 -0.37
CA SER A 62 -23.07 4.05 -1.46
C SER A 62 -21.82 3.50 -2.14
N ARG A 63 -21.91 2.27 -2.62
CA ARG A 63 -20.81 1.61 -3.34
C ARG A 63 -20.56 2.32 -4.67
N GLN A 64 -19.33 2.78 -4.85
CA GLN A 64 -18.89 3.36 -6.11
C GLN A 64 -18.27 2.29 -7.03
N PRO A 65 -18.66 2.21 -8.31
CA PRO A 65 -18.07 1.28 -9.26
C PRO A 65 -16.64 1.73 -9.64
N TRP A 66 -15.75 0.75 -9.83
CA TRP A 66 -14.41 1.02 -10.33
C TRP A 66 -14.43 1.33 -11.82
N GLN A 67 -13.92 2.50 -12.22
CA GLN A 67 -13.94 2.99 -13.61
C GLN A 67 -12.56 3.43 -14.11
N PHE A 68 -11.48 3.20 -13.37
CA PHE A 68 -10.14 3.57 -13.83
C PHE A 68 -9.75 2.82 -15.11
N GLN A 69 -9.34 3.57 -16.13
CA GLN A 69 -8.78 3.07 -17.38
C GLN A 69 -7.34 3.59 -17.51
N ALA A 70 -6.42 2.70 -17.88
CA ALA A 70 -4.99 2.97 -17.99
C ALA A 70 -4.59 3.38 -19.40
#